data_AF-A0A8S3JZI2-F1
#
_entry.id   AF-A0A8S3JZI2-F1
#
_cell.length_a   1.000
_cell.length_b   1.000
_cell.length_c   1.000
_cell.angle_alpha   90.00
_cell.angle_beta   90.00
_cell.angle_gamma   90.00
#
_symmetry.space_group_name_H-M   'P 1'
#
loop_
_entity.id
_entity.type
_entity.pdbx_description
1 polymer ?
#
loop_
_entity_poly.entity_id
_entity_poly.type
_entity_poly.pdbx_seq_one_letter_code
_entity_poly.pdbx_strand_id
1 'polypeptide(L)' 'MIDERSAIPQEKDMLFTMHTAFWINEISLMHENSRLWEVQLTLTNDDDPQLAALTQCIQREIV' A
#
# COMPACT_ATOMS: atom_id res chain seq x y z
N MET A 1 15.86 -2.83 -1.55
CA MET A 1 16.32 -2.09 -0.35
C MET A 1 17.44 -1.19 -0.81
N ILE A 2 17.26 0.13 -0.76
CA ILE A 2 18.24 1.10 -1.27
C ILE A 2 18.81 1.86 -0.07
N ASP A 3 19.76 1.25 0.64
CA ASP A 3 20.40 1.88 1.81
C ASP A 3 21.52 2.86 1.39
N GLU A 4 22.08 2.72 0.20
CA GLU A 4 23.30 3.44 -0.20
C GLU A 4 23.06 4.89 -0.69
N ARG A 5 21.80 5.32 -0.80
CA ARG A 5 21.43 6.64 -1.35
C ARG A 5 20.31 7.36 -0.60
N SER A 6 20.01 6.96 0.64
CA SER A 6 19.04 7.71 1.46
C SER A 6 19.63 9.05 1.91
N ALA A 7 18.81 10.09 1.90
CA ALA A 7 19.19 11.41 2.42
C ALA A 7 19.32 11.40 3.96
N ILE A 8 18.69 10.41 4.62
CA ILE A 8 18.73 10.22 6.06
C ILE A 8 19.57 8.97 6.35
N PRO A 9 20.72 9.10 7.02
CA PRO A 9 21.54 7.96 7.38
C PRO A 9 20.73 6.98 8.24
N GLN A 10 20.80 5.67 7.93
CA GLN A 10 20.15 4.56 8.64
C GLN A 10 18.63 4.41 8.41
N GLU A 11 18.02 5.27 7.59
CA GLU A 11 16.64 5.06 7.16
C GLU A 11 16.59 3.84 6.22
N LYS A 12 15.62 2.94 6.46
CA LYS A 12 15.37 1.78 5.61
C LYS A 12 14.24 2.10 4.65
N ASP A 13 14.61 2.46 3.43
CA ASP A 13 13.65 2.83 2.40
C ASP A 13 13.19 1.63 1.56
N MET A 14 11.88 1.57 1.34
CA MET A 14 11.23 0.70 0.37
C MET A 14 10.54 1.55 -0.69
N LEU A 15 11.00 1.43 -1.94
CA LEU A 15 10.47 2.16 -3.09
C LEU A 15 9.54 1.27 -3.90
N PHE A 16 8.38 1.82 -4.24
CA PHE A 16 7.42 1.23 -5.16
C PHE A 16 7.35 2.08 -6.44
N THR A 17 7.04 1.43 -7.56
CA THR A 17 6.78 2.16 -8.81
C THR A 17 5.45 2.90 -8.72
N MET A 18 5.27 3.92 -9.57
CA MET A 18 3.93 4.51 -9.73
C MET A 18 2.94 3.45 -10.21
N HIS A 19 1.67 3.59 -9.82
CA HIS A 19 0.58 2.63 -10.10
C HIS A 19 0.66 1.29 -9.35
N THR A 20 1.52 1.19 -8.34
CA THR A 20 1.43 0.10 -7.38
C THR A 20 0.18 0.24 -6.52
N ALA A 21 -0.68 -0.78 -6.55
CA ALA A 21 -1.87 -0.87 -5.72
C ALA A 21 -1.64 -1.80 -4.52
N PHE A 22 -2.29 -1.46 -3.40
CA PHE A 22 -2.26 -2.26 -2.18
C PHE A 22 -3.68 -2.49 -1.70
N TRP A 23 -3.96 -3.71 -1.25
CA TRP A 23 -5.16 -4.02 -0.50
C TRP A 23 -4.93 -3.76 0.99
N ILE A 24 -5.89 -3.12 1.64
CA ILE A 24 -5.89 -2.95 3.10
C ILE A 24 -6.55 -4.17 3.72
N ASN A 25 -5.77 -5.02 4.40
CA ASN A 25 -6.31 -6.20 5.07
C ASN A 25 -6.90 -5.85 6.44
N GLU A 26 -6.13 -5.13 7.24
CA GLU A 26 -6.46 -4.83 8.63
C GLU A 26 -5.99 -3.42 8.98
N ILE A 27 -6.80 -2.74 9.79
CA ILE A 27 -6.45 -1.49 10.44
C ILE A 27 -6.67 -1.69 11.92
N SER A 28 -5.62 -1.60 12.71
CA SER A 28 -5.66 -1.82 14.16
C SER A 28 -4.93 -0.71 14.90
N LEU A 29 -5.34 -0.44 16.14
CA LEU A 29 -4.65 0.52 16.97
C LEU A 29 -3.38 -0.13 17.53
N MET A 30 -2.24 0.54 17.43
CA MET A 30 -1.00 -0.03 17.98
C MET A 30 -1.11 -0.13 19.50
N HIS A 31 -0.92 -1.34 20.03
CA HIS A 31 -0.99 -1.58 21.47
C HIS A 31 0.01 -0.74 22.27
N GLU A 32 1.18 -0.46 21.69
CA GLU A 32 2.24 0.31 22.35
C GLU A 32 2.00 1.83 22.30
N ASN A 33 1.15 2.31 21.39
CA ASN A 33 0.85 3.73 21.24
C ASN A 33 -0.56 3.94 20.69
N SER A 34 -1.49 4.27 21.59
CA SER A 34 -2.92 4.49 21.27
C SER A 34 -3.21 5.71 20.39
N ARG A 35 -2.18 6.43 19.94
CA ARG A 35 -2.30 7.52 18.95
C ARG A 35 -1.86 7.11 17.55
N LEU A 36 -1.34 5.89 17.40
CA LEU A 36 -0.86 5.35 16.13
C LEU A 36 -1.73 4.16 15.72
N TRP A 37 -2.01 4.10 14.42
CA TRP A 37 -2.71 2.99 13.80
C TRP A 37 -1.73 2.20 12.95
N GLU A 38 -1.75 0.89 13.09
CA GLU A 38 -1.08 -0.04 12.20
C GLU A 38 -2.04 -0.45 11.08
N VAL A 39 -1.53 -0.45 9.86
CA VAL A 39 -2.29 -0.85 8.67
C VAL A 39 -1.53 -1.96 7.98
N GLN A 40 -2.15 -3.13 7.86
CA GLN A 40 -1.58 -4.24 7.11
C GLN A 40 -1.97 -4.12 5.63
N LEU A 41 -0.96 -3.94 4.79
CA LEU A 41 -1.09 -3.80 3.35
C LEU A 41 -0.58 -5.06 2.64
N THR A 42 -1.35 -5.58 1.68
CA THR A 42 -0.89 -6.60 0.73
C THR A 42 -0.70 -5.97 -0.64
N LEU A 43 0.47 -6.18 -1.24
CA LEU A 43 0.73 -5.81 -2.63
C LEU A 43 -0.20 -6.61 -3.56
N THR A 44 -1.03 -5.93 -4.33
CA THR A 44 -1.87 -6.58 -5.35
C THR A 44 -1.04 -6.84 -6.60
N ASN A 45 -1.31 -7.95 -7.31
CA ASN A 45 -0.73 -8.20 -8.62
C ASN A 45 -1.69 -7.75 -9.74
N ASP A 46 -1.19 -7.60 -10.97
CA ASP A 46 -2.00 -7.18 -12.13
C ASP A 46 -3.17 -8.14 -12.42
N ASP A 47 -3.04 -9.40 -12.00
CA ASP A 47 -4.06 -10.44 -12.12
C ASP A 47 -5.01 -10.50 -10.91
N ASP A 48 -4.97 -9.54 -9.99
CA ASP A 48 -5.85 -9.52 -8.83
C ASP A 48 -7.32 -9.31 -9.29
N PRO A 49 -8.20 -10.32 -9.11
CA PRO A 49 -9.56 -10.26 -9.63
C PRO A 49 -10.41 -9.19 -8.92
N GLN A 50 -10.07 -8.82 -7.68
CA GLN A 50 -10.77 -7.77 -6.96
C GLN A 50 -10.35 -6.39 -7.48
N LEU A 51 -9.06 -6.19 -7.76
CA LEU A 51 -8.56 -4.97 -8.38
C LEU A 51 -9.15 -4.78 -9.79
N ALA A 52 -9.24 -5.87 -10.57
CA ALA A 52 -9.87 -5.84 -11.89
C ALA A 52 -11.37 -5.47 -11.81
N ALA A 53 -12.11 -6.06 -10.86
CA ALA A 53 -13.51 -5.76 -10.66
C ALA A 53 -13.74 -4.31 -10.20
N LEU A 54 -12.93 -3.82 -9.25
CA LEU A 54 -12.99 -2.43 -8.77
C LEU A 54 -12.72 -1.44 -9.91
N THR A 55 -11.69 -1.70 -10.71
CA THR A 55 -11.33 -0.88 -11.87
C THR A 55 -12.49 -0.79 -12.86
N GLN A 56 -13.16 -1.92 -13.14
CA GLN A 56 -14.34 -1.95 -14.03
C GLN A 56 -15.53 -1.17 -13.45
N CYS A 57 -15.77 -1.26 -12.14
CA CYS A 57 -16.84 -0.49 -11.49
C CYS A 57 -16.60 1.02 -11.61
N ILE A 58 -15.39 1.48 -11.26
CA ILE A 58 -15.02 2.91 -11.36
C ILE A 58 -15.15 3.40 -12.81
N GLN A 59 -14.70 2.62 -13.78
CA GLN A 59 -14.84 2.97 -15.20
C GLN A 59 -16.30 3.14 -15.63
N ARG A 60 -17.23 2.38 -15.06
CA ARG A 60 -18.67 2.48 -15.36
C ARG A 60 -19.35 3.65 -14.67
N GLU A 61 -18.83 4.13 -13.55
CA GLU A 61 -19.39 5.29 -12.82
C GLU A 61 -19.00 6.64 -13.45
N ILE A 62 -17.93 6.67 -14.25
CA ILE A 62 -17.42 7.88 -14.91
C ILE A 62 -18.06 8.08 -16.31
N VAL A 63 -18.89 7.15 -16.78
CA VAL A 63 -19.61 7.18 -18.07
C VAL A 63 -21.09 7.48 -17.86
#